data_AF-A0A954MEZ3-F1
#
_entry.id   AF-A0A954MEZ3-F1
#
_cell.length_a   1.000
_cell.length_b   1.000
_cell.length_c   1.000
_cell.angle_alpha   90.00
_cell.angle_beta   90.00
_cell.angle_gamma   90.00
#
_symmetry.space_group_name_H-M   'P 1'
#
loop_
_entity.id
_entity.type
_entity.pdbx_description
1 polymer ?
#
loop_
_entity_poly.entity_id
_entity_poly.type
_entity_poly.pdbx_seq_one_letter_code
_entity_poly.pdbx_strand_id
1 'polypeptide(L)'
;MKTDKEVSAINSRAGWFITMNGSLTILALFQSLREDSVGWALYVWISAIQGAAIGLLAGALWSDRLLDRASPHREGGSLAGFAWSLLTYWGPIVATCIFGLILARTLPDAVRPKSSIAGNGGAALFQSLTIFFTAVSCTWLIVWIDSFKLMKRGKPSHETSLDA
;
A
#
# COMPACT_ATOMS: atom_id res chain seq x y z
N MET A 1 -21.22 -10.27 8.68
CA MET A 1 -21.06 -10.23 7.21
C MET A 1 -21.73 -8.96 6.72
N LYS A 2 -21.00 -8.13 5.96
CA LYS A 2 -21.48 -6.82 5.49
C LYS A 2 -22.54 -6.94 4.40
N THR A 3 -23.42 -5.94 4.34
CA THR A 3 -24.45 -5.80 3.32
C THR A 3 -23.87 -5.36 1.97
N ASP A 4 -24.58 -5.61 0.87
CA ASP A 4 -24.12 -5.22 -0.48
C ASP A 4 -23.88 -3.71 -0.62
N LYS A 5 -24.69 -2.88 0.06
CA LYS A 5 -24.50 -1.42 0.10
C LYS A 5 -23.19 -1.04 0.79
N GLU A 6 -22.84 -1.70 1.88
CA GLU A 6 -21.59 -1.48 2.60
C GLU A 6 -20.38 -1.95 1.80
N VAL A 7 -20.47 -3.11 1.14
CA VAL A 7 -19.40 -3.64 0.28
C VAL A 7 -19.17 -2.71 -0.92
N SER A 8 -20.24 -2.17 -1.51
CA SER A 8 -20.15 -1.18 -2.59
C SER A 8 -19.49 0.13 -2.13
N ALA A 9 -19.85 0.64 -0.95
CA ALA A 9 -19.21 1.82 -0.37
C ALA A 9 -17.72 1.58 -0.08
N ILE A 10 -17.35 0.39 0.42
CA ILE A 10 -15.95 -0.01 0.64
C ILE A 10 -15.20 -0.08 -0.69
N ASN A 11 -15.80 -0.66 -1.73
CA ASN A 11 -15.20 -0.74 -3.06
C ASN A 11 -14.94 0.65 -3.65
N SER A 12 -15.92 1.55 -3.59
CA SER A 12 -15.78 2.93 -4.06
C SER A 12 -14.65 3.67 -3.33
N ARG A 13 -14.59 3.57 -2.00
CA ARG A 13 -13.50 4.15 -1.19
C ARG A 13 -12.15 3.56 -1.55
N ALA A 14 -12.07 2.24 -1.70
CA ALA A 14 -10.84 1.56 -2.07
C ALA A 14 -10.31 2.06 -3.43
N GLY A 15 -11.19 2.22 -4.42
CA GLY A 15 -10.84 2.79 -5.74
C GLY A 15 -10.25 4.20 -5.64
N TRP A 16 -10.82 5.05 -4.79
CA TRP A 16 -10.31 6.40 -4.54
C TRP A 16 -8.93 6.39 -3.89
N PHE A 17 -8.73 5.58 -2.84
CA PHE A 17 -7.43 5.45 -2.17
C PHE A 17 -6.34 4.89 -3.10
N ILE A 18 -6.67 3.89 -3.93
CA ILE A 18 -5.72 3.37 -4.94
C ILE A 18 -5.29 4.47 -5.89
N THR A 19 -6.24 5.25 -6.41
CA THR A 19 -5.99 6.28 -7.42
C THR A 19 -5.15 7.43 -6.85
N MET A 20 -5.50 7.95 -5.67
CA MET A 20 -4.74 9.02 -5.04
C MET A 20 -3.32 8.60 -4.68
N ASN A 21 -3.14 7.48 -3.97
CA ASN A 21 -1.81 7.06 -3.54
C ASN A 21 -0.97 6.51 -4.72
N GLY A 22 -1.64 5.94 -5.72
CA GLY A 22 -1.00 5.36 -6.89
C GLY A 22 -0.46 6.45 -7.81
N SER A 23 -1.25 7.50 -8.04
CA SER A 23 -0.80 8.68 -8.79
C SER A 23 0.39 9.38 -8.11
N LEU A 24 0.37 9.52 -6.78
CA LEU A 24 1.51 10.08 -6.04
C LEU A 24 2.77 9.20 -6.15
N THR A 25 2.61 7.87 -6.10
CA THR A 25 3.72 6.94 -6.32
C THR A 25 4.29 7.06 -7.73
N ILE A 26 3.42 7.07 -8.75
CA ILE A 26 3.81 7.21 -10.16
C ILE A 26 4.53 8.54 -10.37
N LEU A 27 4.00 9.64 -9.82
CA LEU A 27 4.63 10.95 -9.86
C LEU A 27 6.03 10.91 -9.23
N ALA A 28 6.18 10.28 -8.07
CA ALA A 28 7.47 10.15 -7.40
C ALA A 28 8.49 9.35 -8.24
N LEU A 29 8.06 8.27 -8.88
CA LEU A 29 8.90 7.48 -9.79
C LEU A 29 9.32 8.30 -11.02
N PHE A 30 8.40 9.03 -11.65
CA PHE A 30 8.73 9.89 -12.78
C PHE A 30 9.64 11.05 -12.38
N GLN A 31 9.42 11.66 -11.22
CA GLN A 31 10.28 12.72 -10.69
C GLN A 31 11.70 12.20 -10.45
N SER A 32 11.85 10.98 -9.94
CA SER A 32 13.18 10.37 -9.72
C SER A 32 13.98 10.20 -11.02
N LEU A 33 13.31 10.02 -12.16
CA LEU A 33 13.95 9.90 -13.49
C LEU A 33 14.40 11.25 -14.06
N ARG A 34 13.85 12.37 -13.56
CA ARG A 34 14.26 13.72 -13.99
C ARG A 34 15.51 14.21 -13.26
N GLU A 35 16.02 13.46 -12.30
CA GLU A 35 17.25 13.80 -11.60
C GLU A 35 18.46 13.19 -12.32
N ASP A 36 19.57 13.93 -12.38
CA ASP A 36 20.82 13.52 -13.06
C ASP A 36 21.59 12.39 -12.34
N SER A 37 20.90 11.61 -11.51
CA SER A 37 21.47 10.61 -10.60
C SER A 37 20.79 9.26 -10.76
N VAL A 38 21.43 8.35 -11.49
CA VAL A 38 20.96 6.97 -11.68
C VAL A 38 20.80 6.23 -10.34
N GLY A 39 21.71 6.49 -9.39
CA GLY A 39 21.64 5.92 -8.04
C GLY A 39 20.40 6.37 -7.27
N TRP A 40 19.97 7.62 -7.46
CA TRP A 40 18.74 8.15 -6.86
C TRP A 40 17.49 7.52 -7.48
N ALA A 41 17.42 7.44 -8.81
CA ALA A 41 16.32 6.77 -9.48
C ALA A 41 16.18 5.32 -8.97
N LEU A 42 17.26 4.53 -9.00
CA LEU A 42 17.24 3.16 -8.49
C LEU A 42 16.78 3.07 -7.02
N TYR A 43 17.21 4.02 -6.18
CA TYR A 43 16.82 4.07 -4.78
C TYR A 43 15.31 4.26 -4.57
N VAL A 44 14.70 5.18 -5.32
CA VAL A 44 13.25 5.44 -5.27
C VAL A 44 12.47 4.23 -5.81
N TRP A 45 12.93 3.62 -6.89
CA TRP A 45 12.29 2.45 -7.49
C TRP A 45 12.32 1.22 -6.57
N ILE A 46 13.46 0.94 -5.92
CA ILE A 46 13.56 -0.12 -4.91
C ILE A 46 12.61 0.14 -3.75
N SER A 47 12.49 1.40 -3.33
CA SER A 47 11.58 1.81 -2.26
C SER A 47 10.11 1.59 -2.64
N ALA A 48 9.72 1.87 -3.89
CA ALA A 48 8.40 1.52 -4.39
C ALA A 48 8.15 0.00 -4.37
N ILE A 49 9.13 -0.82 -4.80
CA ILE A 49 9.00 -2.29 -4.75
C ILE A 49 8.82 -2.78 -3.30
N GLN A 50 9.57 -2.22 -2.34
CA GLN A 50 9.40 -2.52 -0.92
C GLN A 50 8.00 -2.15 -0.43
N GLY A 51 7.51 -0.95 -0.78
CA GLY A 51 6.16 -0.52 -0.48
C GLY A 51 5.10 -1.48 -1.05
N ALA A 52 5.26 -1.93 -2.30
CA ALA A 52 4.36 -2.89 -2.92
C ALA A 52 4.34 -4.23 -2.16
N ALA A 53 5.50 -4.76 -1.77
CA ALA A 53 5.59 -5.99 -1.00
C ALA A 53 4.87 -5.88 0.36
N ILE A 54 5.11 -4.78 1.10
CA ILE A 54 4.43 -4.49 2.37
C ILE A 54 2.91 -4.40 2.14
N GLY A 55 2.50 -3.63 1.13
CA GLY A 55 1.10 -3.39 0.84
C GLY A 55 0.32 -4.64 0.45
N LEU A 56 0.94 -5.54 -0.34
CA LEU A 56 0.33 -6.82 -0.73
C LEU A 56 0.19 -7.77 0.47
N LEU A 57 1.21 -7.86 1.33
CA LEU A 57 1.16 -8.69 2.53
C LEU A 57 0.12 -8.18 3.55
N ALA A 58 0.07 -6.87 3.78
CA ALA A 58 -0.90 -6.26 4.68
C ALA A 58 -2.33 -6.27 4.10
N GLY A 59 -2.46 -6.20 2.77
CA GLY A 59 -3.73 -6.15 2.04
C GLY A 59 -4.66 -7.31 2.35
N ALA A 60 -4.12 -8.54 2.46
CA ALA A 60 -4.92 -9.72 2.77
C ALA A 60 -5.57 -9.63 4.16
N LEU A 61 -4.79 -9.30 5.19
CA LEU A 61 -5.27 -9.11 6.57
C LEU A 61 -6.30 -7.97 6.67
N TRP A 62 -6.07 -6.89 5.93
CA TRP A 62 -6.95 -5.72 5.93
C TRP A 62 -8.28 -6.00 5.20
N SER A 63 -8.23 -6.72 4.08
CA SER A 63 -9.41 -7.20 3.34
C SER A 63 -10.28 -8.10 4.22
N ASP A 64 -9.67 -9.08 4.90
CA ASP A 64 -10.39 -10.00 5.78
C ASP A 64 -11.13 -9.28 6.91
N ARG A 65 -10.50 -8.25 7.51
CA ARG A 65 -11.14 -7.42 8.55
C ARG A 65 -12.20 -6.49 8.01
N LEU A 66 -11.94 -5.80 6.90
CA LEU A 66 -12.89 -4.85 6.34
C LEU A 66 -14.12 -5.52 5.73
N LEU A 67 -14.03 -6.80 5.36
CA LEU A 67 -15.14 -7.54 4.76
C LEU A 67 -15.76 -8.55 5.73
N ASP A 68 -15.40 -8.50 7.01
CA ASP A 68 -15.85 -9.41 8.08
C ASP A 68 -15.69 -10.90 7.70
N ARG A 69 -14.58 -11.27 7.07
CA ARG A 69 -14.26 -12.66 6.65
C ARG A 69 -13.38 -13.41 7.64
N ALA A 70 -12.94 -12.77 8.72
CA ALA A 70 -12.13 -13.43 9.73
C ALA A 70 -12.91 -14.60 10.36
N SER A 71 -12.31 -15.79 10.36
CA SER A 71 -12.85 -16.96 11.07
C SER A 71 -13.00 -16.63 12.56
N PRO A 72 -14.05 -17.13 13.27
CA PRO A 72 -14.25 -16.92 14.70
C PRO A 72 -13.02 -17.31 15.56
N HIS A 73 -12.20 -18.25 15.08
CA HIS A 73 -10.97 -18.70 15.76
C HIS A 73 -9.78 -17.74 15.58
N ARG A 74 -9.90 -16.76 14.67
CA ARG A 74 -8.92 -15.71 14.37
C ARG A 74 -9.26 -14.37 15.03
N GLU A 75 -10.36 -14.32 15.81
CA GLU A 75 -10.67 -13.22 16.72
C GLU A 75 -9.71 -13.24 17.93
N GLY A 76 -8.40 -13.17 17.68
CA GLY A 76 -7.51 -12.60 18.68
C GLY A 76 -8.06 -11.23 19.05
N GLY A 77 -8.14 -10.93 20.36
CA GLY A 77 -8.85 -9.76 20.86
C GLY A 77 -8.59 -8.52 20.00
N SER A 78 -9.64 -7.76 19.69
CA SER A 78 -9.66 -6.60 18.78
C SER A 78 -8.38 -5.76 18.81
N LEU A 79 -7.82 -5.55 20.00
CA LEU A 79 -6.59 -4.79 20.25
C LEU A 79 -5.31 -5.47 19.73
N ALA A 80 -5.16 -6.79 19.88
CA ALA A 80 -4.02 -7.55 19.35
C ALA A 80 -4.06 -7.61 17.82
N GLY A 81 -5.24 -7.74 17.22
CA GLY A 81 -5.43 -7.61 15.79
C GLY A 81 -4.99 -6.23 15.30
N PHE A 82 -5.53 -5.16 15.90
CA PHE A 82 -5.18 -3.78 15.55
C PHE A 82 -3.67 -3.52 15.70
N ALA A 83 -3.06 -3.94 16.82
CA ALA A 83 -1.63 -3.81 17.06
C ALA A 83 -0.81 -4.55 15.99
N TRP A 84 -1.19 -5.80 15.64
CA TRP A 84 -0.50 -6.55 14.61
C TRP A 84 -0.58 -5.86 13.25
N SER A 85 -1.75 -5.36 12.84
CA SER A 85 -1.87 -4.62 11.59
C SER A 85 -1.07 -3.32 11.59
N LEU A 86 -1.06 -2.62 12.72
CA LEU A 86 -0.26 -1.40 12.86
C LEU A 86 1.23 -1.72 12.71
N LEU A 87 1.69 -2.81 13.34
CA LEU A 87 3.09 -3.23 13.32
C LEU A 87 3.52 -3.76 11.95
N THR A 88 2.65 -4.53 11.26
CA THR A 88 2.97 -5.06 9.92
C THR A 88 2.98 -3.95 8.86
N TYR A 89 2.20 -2.89 9.07
CA TYR A 89 2.06 -1.79 8.12
C TYR A 89 3.06 -0.66 8.37
N TRP A 90 3.10 -0.14 9.60
CA TRP A 90 3.96 0.99 9.97
C TRP A 90 5.36 0.56 10.38
N GLY A 91 5.54 -0.64 10.94
CA GLY A 91 6.85 -1.12 11.40
C GLY A 91 7.89 -1.08 10.28
N PRO A 92 7.63 -1.70 9.11
CA PRO A 92 8.55 -1.62 7.98
C PRO A 92 8.79 -0.19 7.48
N ILE A 93 7.75 0.64 7.39
CA ILE A 93 7.86 2.03 6.89
C ILE A 93 8.75 2.86 7.83
N VAL A 94 8.52 2.78 9.14
CA VAL A 94 9.31 3.49 10.15
C VAL A 94 10.74 2.96 10.19
N ALA A 95 10.94 1.64 10.15
CA ALA A 95 12.27 1.03 10.10
C ALA A 95 13.07 1.51 8.87
N THR A 96 12.42 1.61 7.71
CA THR A 96 13.07 2.05 6.47
C THR A 96 13.40 3.55 6.52
N CYS A 97 12.53 4.37 7.11
CA CYS A 97 12.80 5.78 7.37
C CYS A 97 14.02 5.97 8.28
N ILE A 98 14.06 5.25 9.41
CA ILE A 98 15.20 5.29 10.34
C ILE A 98 16.48 4.82 9.64
N PHE A 99 16.41 3.74 8.87
CA PHE A 99 17.56 3.22 8.14
C PHE A 99 18.07 4.21 7.08
N GLY A 100 17.16 4.87 6.35
CA GLY A 100 17.49 5.94 5.41
C GLY A 100 18.19 7.12 6.11
N LEU A 101 17.69 7.55 7.28
CA LEU A 101 18.32 8.59 8.09
C LEU A 101 19.71 8.20 8.60
N ILE A 102 19.89 6.94 9.02
CA ILE A 102 21.19 6.40 9.47
C ILE A 102 22.17 6.37 8.29
N LEU A 103 21.79 5.77 7.17
CA LEU A 103 22.62 5.71 5.95
C LEU A 103 23.04 7.11 5.49
N ALA A 104 22.13 8.07 5.54
CA ALA A 104 22.44 9.44 5.14
C ALA A 104 23.40 10.15 6.10
N ARG A 105 23.57 9.67 7.34
CA ARG A 105 24.61 10.16 8.26
C ARG A 105 25.92 9.39 8.14
N THR A 106 25.88 8.10 7.83
CA THR A 106 27.05 7.20 7.90
C THR A 106 27.75 6.97 6.56
N LEU A 107 27.06 7.09 5.43
CA LEU A 107 27.69 6.88 4.12
C LEU A 107 28.64 8.04 3.77
N PRO A 108 29.82 7.75 3.17
CA PRO A 108 30.66 8.77 2.54
C PRO A 108 29.90 9.48 1.42
N ASP A 109 30.15 10.77 1.19
CA ASP A 109 29.42 11.58 0.19
C ASP A 109 29.51 11.05 -1.25
N ALA A 110 30.48 10.18 -1.54
CA ALA A 110 30.64 9.52 -2.84
C ALA A 110 29.63 8.39 -3.10
N VAL A 111 29.03 7.81 -2.06
CA VAL A 111 28.12 6.65 -2.15
C VAL A 111 26.66 7.05 -1.86
N ARG A 112 26.43 8.29 -1.41
CA ARG A 112 25.08 8.79 -1.16
C ARG A 112 24.36 8.99 -2.49
N PRO A 113 23.13 8.48 -2.67
CA PRO A 113 22.32 8.84 -3.82
C PRO A 113 22.01 10.33 -3.72
N LYS A 114 22.70 11.13 -4.54
CA LYS A 114 22.54 12.59 -4.56
C LYS A 114 21.22 12.92 -5.24
N SER A 115 20.38 13.63 -4.52
CA SER A 115 19.15 14.22 -5.06
C SER A 115 19.25 15.74 -5.03
N SER A 116 18.58 16.40 -5.98
CA SER A 116 18.35 17.85 -5.97
C SER A 116 17.42 18.30 -4.84
N ILE A 117 16.69 17.36 -4.24
CA ILE A 117 15.79 17.61 -3.11
C ILE A 117 16.63 17.94 -1.86
N ALA A 118 16.26 19.02 -1.18
CA ALA A 118 17.03 19.66 -0.12
C ALA A 118 17.55 18.70 0.98
N GLY A 119 18.81 18.29 0.84
CA GLY A 119 19.57 17.57 1.85
C GLY A 119 19.10 16.14 2.14
N ASN A 120 19.90 15.45 2.96
CA ASN A 120 19.70 14.06 3.35
C ASN A 120 18.36 13.77 4.03
N GLY A 121 17.77 14.76 4.71
CA GLY A 121 16.45 14.64 5.33
C GLY A 121 15.32 14.62 4.31
N GLY A 122 15.40 15.44 3.26
CA GLY A 122 14.42 15.47 2.18
C GLY A 122 14.40 14.16 1.40
N ALA A 123 15.58 13.60 1.12
CA ALA A 123 15.73 12.31 0.44
C ALA A 123 15.11 11.14 1.24
N ALA A 124 15.36 11.06 2.55
CA ALA A 124 14.79 10.04 3.43
C ALA A 124 13.27 10.18 3.58
N LEU A 125 12.76 11.41 3.64
CA LEU A 125 11.33 11.67 3.69
C LEU A 125 10.63 11.30 2.38
N PHE A 126 11.22 11.68 1.24
CA PHE A 126 10.71 11.32 -0.09
C PHE A 126 10.62 9.79 -0.24
N GLN A 127 11.67 9.08 0.14
CA GLN A 127 11.70 7.62 0.15
C GLN A 127 10.59 7.02 1.00
N SER A 128 10.44 7.49 2.25
CA SER A 128 9.44 6.99 3.19
C SER A 128 8.03 7.21 2.67
N LEU A 129 7.79 8.35 2.01
CA LEU A 129 6.54 8.66 1.34
C LEU A 129 6.31 7.74 0.13
N THR A 130 7.32 7.46 -0.68
CA THR A 130 7.20 6.50 -1.80
C THR A 130 6.80 5.11 -1.30
N ILE A 131 7.46 4.60 -0.25
CA ILE A 131 7.12 3.31 0.36
C ILE A 131 5.67 3.34 0.87
N PHE A 132 5.32 4.39 1.63
CA PHE A 132 3.99 4.55 2.20
C PHE A 132 2.90 4.59 1.12
N PHE A 133 3.00 5.48 0.14
CA PHE A 133 2.00 5.60 -0.92
C PHE A 133 1.85 4.32 -1.73
N THR A 134 2.97 3.64 -2.04
CA THR A 134 2.90 2.36 -2.75
C THR A 134 2.23 1.28 -1.90
N ALA A 135 2.57 1.21 -0.60
CA ALA A 135 1.96 0.26 0.33
C ALA A 135 0.46 0.51 0.50
N VAL A 136 0.02 1.76 0.65
CA VAL A 136 -1.40 2.15 0.71
C VAL A 136 -2.11 1.69 -0.55
N SER A 137 -1.59 2.03 -1.74
CA SER A 137 -2.21 1.64 -2.99
C SER A 137 -2.36 0.13 -3.13
N CYS A 138 -1.31 -0.64 -2.85
CA CYS A 138 -1.36 -2.10 -2.96
C CYS A 138 -2.29 -2.74 -1.94
N THR A 139 -2.33 -2.24 -0.69
CA THR A 139 -3.28 -2.73 0.33
C THR A 139 -4.73 -2.51 -0.10
N TRP A 140 -5.06 -1.29 -0.54
CA TRP A 140 -6.42 -0.98 -0.99
C TRP A 140 -6.78 -1.66 -2.31
N LEU A 141 -5.80 -1.98 -3.16
CA LEU A 141 -6.03 -2.78 -4.37
C LEU A 141 -6.54 -4.17 -4.03
N ILE A 142 -5.98 -4.84 -3.02
CA ILE A 142 -6.48 -6.14 -2.57
C ILE A 142 -7.91 -6.02 -2.05
N VAL A 143 -8.20 -5.01 -1.21
CA VAL A 143 -9.56 -4.75 -0.70
C VAL A 143 -10.54 -4.48 -1.84
N TRP A 144 -10.13 -3.73 -2.87
CA TRP A 144 -10.94 -3.43 -4.03
C TRP A 144 -11.25 -4.69 -4.86
N ILE A 145 -10.23 -5.49 -5.15
CA ILE A 145 -10.39 -6.76 -5.88
C ILE A 145 -11.33 -7.70 -5.12
N ASP A 146 -11.16 -7.83 -3.81
CA ASP A 146 -11.95 -8.76 -3.00
C ASP A 146 -13.38 -8.30 -2.78
N SER A 147 -13.62 -7.01 -2.59
CA SER A 147 -14.98 -6.45 -2.54
C SER A 147 -15.69 -6.59 -3.89
N PHE A 148 -14.98 -6.37 -5.00
CA PHE A 148 -15.53 -6.56 -6.34
C PHE A 148 -15.93 -8.02 -6.61
N LYS A 149 -15.12 -8.99 -6.18
CA LYS A 149 -15.45 -10.42 -6.27
C LYS A 149 -16.74 -10.76 -5.50
N LEU A 150 -16.98 -10.18 -4.33
CA LEU A 150 -18.21 -10.41 -3.57
C LEU A 150 -19.44 -9.85 -4.28
N MET A 151 -19.35 -8.61 -4.77
CA MET A 151 -20.45 -7.98 -5.50
C MET A 151 -20.83 -8.76 -6.77
N LYS A 152 -19.85 -9.40 -7.44
CA LYS A 152 -20.11 -10.28 -8.58
C LYS A 152 -20.80 -11.58 -8.20
N ARG A 153 -20.47 -12.17 -7.03
CA ARG A 153 -21.10 -13.41 -6.55
C ARG A 153 -22.53 -13.22 -6.02
N GLY A 154 -22.86 -12.01 -5.55
CA GLY A 154 -24.21 -11.66 -5.08
C GLY A 154 -25.21 -11.31 -6.18
N LYS A 155 -24.78 -11.18 -7.44
CA LYS A 155 -25.71 -11.00 -8.58
C LYS A 155 -26.30 -12.36 -8.95
N PRO A 156 -27.63 -12.58 -8.85
CA PRO A 156 -28.24 -13.75 -9.43
C PRO A 156 -27.99 -13.72 -10.94
N SER A 157 -27.48 -14.83 -11.48
CA SER A 157 -27.35 -15.05 -12.91
C SER A 157 -28.73 -14.92 -13.54
N HIS A 158 -28.94 -13.79 -14.21
CA HIS A 158 -30.15 -13.49 -14.96
C HIS A 158 -30.11 -14.28 -16.28
N GLU A 159 -30.19 -15.62 -16.21
CA GLU A 159 -30.20 -16.50 -17.38
C GLU A 159 -30.71 -17.89 -16.98
N THR A 160 -32.04 -18.02 -16.92
CA THR A 160 -32.79 -19.28 -17.15
C THR A 160 -34.28 -18.94 -17.16
N SER A 161 -34.72 -18.21 -18.19
CA SER A 161 -36.14 -18.09 -18.52
C SER A 161 -36.31 -17.97 -20.03
N LEU A 162 -35.98 -19.04 -20.75
CA LEU A 162 -36.28 -19.35 -22.15
C LEU A 162 -35.90 -20.86 -22.23
N ASP A 163 -36.75 -21.85 -22.48
CA ASP A 163 -38.14 -21.92 -22.91
C ASP A 163 -38.74 -23.23 -22.35
N ALA A 164 -39.98 -23.16 -21.91
CA ALA A 164 -40.86 -24.31 -21.68
C ALA A 164 -41.77 -24.50 -22.90
#